data_AF-A0A7Y0S1P4-F1
#
_entry.id   AF-A0A7Y0S1P4-F1
#
_cell.length_a   1.000
_cell.length_b   1.000
_cell.length_c   1.000
_cell.angle_alpha   90.00
_cell.angle_beta   90.00
_cell.angle_gamma   90.00
#
_symmetry.space_group_name_H-M   'P 1'
#
loop_
_entity.id
_entity.type
_entity.pdbx_description
1 polymer ?
#
loop_
_entity_poly.entity_id
_entity_poly.type
_entity_poly.pdbx_seq_one_letter_code
_entity_poly.pdbx_strand_id
1 'polypeptide(L)'
;LSSAAVKAKLEQLENVSEKIGSMYGNDAIQNVLGYREVKRCLEQCLDFIQNSSSEIEDVDFTIYLDFARFRLEEGERIIDSELSDLG
;
A
#
# COMPACT_ATOMS: atom_id res chain seq x y z
N LEU A 1 -0.08 -0.57 -15.43
CA LEU A 1 -0.99 -0.49 -14.25
C LEU A 1 -2.12 0.47 -14.61
N SER A 2 -3.38 0.18 -14.26
CA SER A 2 -4.52 1.10 -14.53
C SER A 2 -4.93 1.86 -13.27
N SER A 3 -5.61 3.01 -13.42
CA SER A 3 -6.15 3.77 -12.28
C SER A 3 -7.12 2.94 -11.44
N ALA A 4 -7.93 2.08 -12.09
CA ALA A 4 -8.82 1.14 -11.40
C ALA A 4 -8.04 0.15 -10.53
N ALA A 5 -6.92 -0.38 -11.03
CA ALA A 5 -6.08 -1.31 -10.26
C ALA A 5 -5.45 -0.63 -9.04
N VAL A 6 -4.94 0.60 -9.18
CA VAL A 6 -4.37 1.37 -8.05
C VAL A 6 -5.44 1.66 -6.99
N LYS A 7 -6.64 2.08 -7.40
CA LYS A 7 -7.77 2.32 -6.50
C LYS A 7 -8.19 1.06 -5.73
N ALA A 8 -8.30 -0.07 -6.42
CA ALA A 8 -8.60 -1.35 -5.77
C ALA A 8 -7.52 -1.74 -4.76
N LYS A 9 -6.25 -1.45 -5.05
CA LYS A 9 -5.15 -1.73 -4.12
C LYS A 9 -5.14 -0.80 -2.90
N LEU A 10 -5.50 0.47 -3.08
CA LEU A 10 -5.72 1.41 -1.97
C LEU A 10 -6.86 0.92 -1.06
N GLU A 11 -7.99 0.53 -1.64
CA GLU A 11 -9.12 -0.03 -0.89
C GLU A 11 -8.74 -1.31 -0.14
N GLN A 12 -7.97 -2.20 -0.78
CA GLN A 12 -7.44 -3.39 -0.12
C GLN A 12 -6.52 -3.01 1.05
N LEU A 13 -5.63 -2.03 0.88
CA LEU A 13 -4.72 -1.57 1.93
C LEU A 13 -5.51 -1.04 3.14
N GLU A 14 -6.55 -0.22 2.90
CA GLU A 14 -7.42 0.28 3.97
C GLU A 14 -8.09 -0.87 4.73
N ASN A 15 -8.73 -1.80 4.01
CA ASN A 15 -9.43 -2.94 4.61
C ASN A 15 -8.50 -3.81 5.47
N VAL A 16 -7.26 -4.07 5.00
CA VAL A 16 -6.27 -4.85 5.76
C VAL A 16 -5.78 -4.06 6.97
N SER A 17 -5.58 -2.75 6.82
CA SER A 17 -5.16 -1.88 7.93
C SER A 17 -6.18 -1.84 9.06
N GLU A 18 -7.48 -1.77 8.73
CA GLU A 18 -8.56 -1.78 9.73
C GLU A 18 -8.58 -3.10 10.51
N LYS A 19 -8.43 -4.24 9.80
CA LYS A 19 -8.36 -5.56 10.44
C LYS A 19 -7.18 -5.66 11.39
N ILE A 20 -5.97 -5.32 10.93
CA ILE A 20 -4.76 -5.34 11.77
C ILE A 20 -4.92 -4.40 12.96
N GLY A 21 -5.41 -3.18 12.73
CA GLY A 21 -5.63 -2.19 13.78
C GLY A 21 -6.60 -2.67 14.87
N SER A 22 -7.69 -3.32 14.45
CA SER A 22 -8.71 -3.83 15.38
C SER A 22 -8.22 -4.97 16.28
N MET A 23 -7.28 -5.79 15.80
CA MET A 23 -6.79 -6.97 16.51
C MET A 23 -5.48 -6.71 17.26
N TYR A 24 -4.58 -5.90 16.70
CA TYR A 24 -3.20 -5.75 17.15
C TYR A 24 -2.81 -4.29 17.44
N GLY A 25 -3.72 -3.33 17.22
CA GLY A 25 -3.52 -1.91 17.48
C GLY A 25 -2.88 -1.15 16.31
N ASN A 26 -2.93 0.18 16.39
CA ASN A 26 -2.52 1.06 15.29
C ASN A 26 -1.03 0.99 14.95
N ASP A 27 -0.17 0.69 15.94
CA ASP A 27 1.27 0.56 15.70
C ASP A 27 1.59 -0.67 14.83
N ALA A 28 0.80 -1.75 14.97
CA ALA A 28 0.95 -2.95 14.15
C ALA A 28 0.67 -2.66 12.67
N ILE A 29 -0.27 -1.77 12.36
CA ILE A 29 -0.57 -1.36 10.98
C ILE A 29 0.70 -0.81 10.31
N GLN A 30 1.40 0.09 10.99
CA GLN A 30 2.61 0.71 10.46
C GLN A 30 3.74 -0.30 10.36
N ASN A 31 3.92 -1.16 11.36
CA ASN A 31 5.01 -2.14 11.39
C ASN A 31 4.85 -3.21 10.30
N VAL A 32 3.63 -3.72 10.13
CA VAL A 32 3.31 -4.79 9.17
C VAL A 32 3.29 -4.22 7.75
N LEU A 33 2.50 -3.17 7.51
CA LEU A 33 2.23 -2.70 6.15
C LEU A 33 3.15 -1.59 5.68
N GLY A 34 3.86 -0.89 6.58
CA GLY A 34 4.44 0.41 6.22
C GLY A 34 3.36 1.38 5.71
N TYR A 35 2.20 1.36 6.37
CA TYR A 35 0.94 1.84 5.81
C TYR A 35 1.01 3.26 5.24
N ARG A 36 1.63 4.20 5.95
CA ARG A 36 1.70 5.61 5.52
C ARG A 36 2.48 5.75 4.21
N GLU A 37 3.63 5.11 4.12
CA GLU A 37 4.52 5.17 2.96
C GLU A 37 3.89 4.45 1.77
N VAL A 38 3.30 3.26 1.99
CA VAL A 38 2.62 2.50 0.93
C VAL A 38 1.41 3.26 0.40
N LYS A 39 0.57 3.81 1.29
CA LYS A 39 -0.58 4.62 0.90
C LYS A 39 -0.14 5.82 0.07
N ARG A 40 0.88 6.56 0.53
CA ARG A 40 1.40 7.72 -0.19
C ARG A 40 1.92 7.33 -1.58
N CYS A 41 2.67 6.24 -1.69
CA CYS A 41 3.19 5.77 -2.98
C CYS A 41 2.05 5.41 -3.95
N LEU A 42 1.00 4.72 -3.48
CA LEU A 42 -0.17 4.39 -4.29
C LEU A 42 -0.97 5.64 -4.69
N GLU A 43 -1.10 6.64 -3.81
CA GLU A 43 -1.72 7.93 -4.13
C GLU A 43 -0.93 8.70 -5.20
N GLN A 44 0.40 8.73 -5.12
CA GLN A 44 1.23 9.37 -6.16
C GLN A 44 1.16 8.61 -7.48
N CYS A 45 1.11 7.27 -7.43
CA CYS A 45 0.86 6.46 -8.62
C CYS A 45 -0.50 6.77 -9.25
N LEU A 46 -1.53 7.01 -8.43
CA LEU A 46 -2.85 7.37 -8.92
C LEU A 46 -2.87 8.77 -9.54
N ASP A 47 -2.21 9.74 -8.90
CA ASP A 47 -2.06 11.10 -9.44
C ASP A 47 -1.38 11.06 -10.81
N PHE A 48 -0.24 10.38 -10.95
CA PHE A 48 0.45 10.20 -12.23
C PHE A 48 -0.47 9.66 -13.34
N ILE A 49 -1.32 8.68 -13.03
CA ILE A 49 -2.21 8.05 -14.02
C ILE A 49 -3.42 8.94 -14.37
N GLN A 50 -3.95 9.69 -13.41
CA GLN A 50 -5.25 10.37 -13.57
C GLN A 50 -5.12 11.87 -13.85
N ASN A 51 -4.04 12.50 -13.43
CA ASN A 51 -3.83 13.93 -13.52
C ASN A 51 -2.89 14.24 -14.68
N SER A 52 -3.43 14.82 -15.76
CA SER A 52 -2.64 15.24 -16.92
C SER A 52 -1.61 16.34 -16.60
N SER A 53 -1.74 16.97 -15.43
CA SER A 53 -0.83 17.99 -14.91
C SER A 53 -0.05 17.49 -13.69
N SER A 54 0.08 16.17 -13.52
CA SER A 54 0.90 15.59 -12.45
C SER A 54 2.34 16.08 -12.58
N GLU A 55 2.96 16.39 -11.43
CA GLU A 55 4.39 16.71 -11.35
C GLU A 55 5.25 15.44 -11.18
N ILE A 56 4.62 14.26 -11.10
CA ILE A 56 5.32 12.99 -10.96
C ILE A 56 5.93 12.59 -12.29
N GLU A 57 7.24 12.34 -12.31
CA GLU A 57 7.92 11.84 -13.49
C GLU A 57 7.77 10.31 -13.63
N ASP A 58 7.99 9.77 -14.84
CA ASP A 58 7.96 8.32 -15.09
C ASP A 58 8.89 7.53 -14.15
N VAL A 59 10.04 8.12 -13.80
CA VAL A 59 11.01 7.52 -12.88
C VAL A 59 10.47 7.46 -11.46
N ASP A 60 9.84 8.53 -10.98
CA ASP A 60 9.22 8.59 -9.65
C ASP A 60 8.05 7.61 -9.56
N PHE A 61 7.22 7.54 -10.60
CA PHE A 61 6.15 6.55 -10.70
C PHE A 61 6.68 5.13 -10.52
N THR A 62 7.79 4.80 -11.20
CA THR A 62 8.43 3.49 -11.09
C THR A 62 8.95 3.24 -9.67
N ILE A 63 9.62 4.22 -9.07
CA ILE A 63 10.14 4.13 -7.69
C ILE A 63 9.00 3.89 -6.70
N TYR A 64 7.89 4.64 -6.80
CA TYR A 64 6.75 4.48 -5.92
C TYR A 64 6.09 3.12 -6.08
N LEU A 65 5.94 2.64 -7.32
CA LEU A 65 5.34 1.35 -7.60
C LEU A 65 6.19 0.21 -7.03
N ASP A 66 7.50 0.25 -7.26
CA ASP A 66 8.43 -0.77 -6.77
C ASP A 66 8.49 -0.78 -5.24
N PHE A 67 8.53 0.39 -4.60
CA PHE A 67 8.49 0.49 -3.15
C PHE A 67 7.19 -0.07 -2.57
N ALA A 68 6.04 0.34 -3.11
CA ALA A 68 4.74 -0.13 -2.64
C ALA A 68 4.62 -1.65 -2.80
N ARG A 69 5.07 -2.19 -3.93
CA ARG A 69 5.09 -3.63 -4.18
C ARG A 69 5.96 -4.36 -3.16
N PHE A 70 7.21 -3.92 -2.99
CA PHE A 70 8.14 -4.54 -2.04
C PHE A 70 7.55 -4.57 -0.62
N ARG A 71 7.01 -3.45 -0.13
CA ARG A 71 6.42 -3.38 1.21
C ARG A 71 5.18 -4.23 1.38
N LEU A 72 4.34 -4.35 0.35
CA LEU A 72 3.16 -5.22 0.39
C LEU A 72 3.57 -6.69 0.42
N GLU A 73 4.58 -7.10 -0.36
CA GLU A 73 5.12 -8.47 -0.33
C GLU A 73 5.72 -8.81 1.04
N GLU A 74 6.43 -7.86 1.69
CA GLU A 74 6.91 -8.05 3.06
C GLU A 74 5.76 -8.12 4.09
N GLY A 75 4.74 -7.27 3.93
CA GLY A 75 3.57 -7.28 4.79
C GLY A 75 2.79 -8.60 4.71
N GLU A 76 2.62 -9.16 3.51
CA GLU A 76 2.03 -10.48 3.30
C GLU A 76 2.82 -11.57 4.05
N ARG A 77 4.16 -11.55 3.98
CA ARG A 77 5.00 -12.50 4.73
C ARG A 77 4.84 -12.38 6.24
N ILE A 78 4.82 -11.15 6.77
CA ILE A 78 4.64 -10.90 8.20
C ILE A 78 3.26 -11.41 8.65
N ILE A 79 2.21 -11.16 7.86
CA ILE A 79 0.87 -11.66 8.15
C ILE A 79 0.89 -13.19 8.19
N ASP A 80 1.47 -13.84 7.19
CA ASP A 80 1.54 -15.31 7.12
C ASP A 80 2.37 -15.93 8.26
N SER A 81 3.45 -15.26 8.70
CA SER A 81 4.36 -15.81 9.71
C SER A 81 3.99 -15.48 11.15
N GLU A 82 3.46 -14.28 11.40
CA GLU A 82 3.26 -13.72 12.75
C GLU A 82 1.79 -13.48 13.09
N LEU A 83 0.92 -13.35 12.08
CA LEU A 83 -0.48 -12.99 12.25
C LEU A 83 -1.40 -13.95 11.48
N SER A 84 -1.09 -15.24 11.51
CA SER A 84 -1.81 -16.29 10.75
C SER A 84 -3.31 -16.36 11.04
N ASP A 85 -3.76 -15.76 12.14
CA ASP A 85 -5.17 -15.65 12.53
C ASP A 85 -5.94 -14.56 11.72
N LEU A 86 -5.26 -13.78 10.88
CA LEU A 86 -5.86 -12.81 9.94
C LEU A 86 -6.33 -13.43 8.62
N GLY A 87 -5.95 -14.68 8.34
CA GLY A 87 -6.22 -15.43 7.09
C GLY A 87 -7.64 -15.97 6.96
#